data_AF-A0A5N6DC56-F1
#
_entry.id   AF-A0A5N6DC56-F1
#
_cell.length_a   1.000
_cell.length_b   1.000
_cell.length_c   1.000
_cell.angle_alpha   90.00
_cell.angle_beta   90.00
_cell.angle_gamma   90.00
#
_symmetry.space_group_name_H-M   'P 1'
#
loop_
_entity.id
_entity.type
_entity.pdbx_description
1 polymer ?
#
loop_
_entity_poly.entity_id
_entity_poly.type
_entity_poly.pdbx_seq_one_letter_code
_entity_poly.pdbx_strand_id
1 'polypeptide(L)'
;MTLRMFWTREKVDAWKKQVSDPDRTQTCSNMMCMVNVAQKLWEKARFALKPLSISEDQKVLTVQFYWLSRHSYSRRMPAIKTPGPFPGNLSSSTVNGEHIAKLFNIATDTKLCSGDVITFETNDPIGHPLPSMELLNMQWVLHRVLALSGVADATDEDLESESDRYLRLVSSGQYQEDTDSDTEEEEEEE
;
A
#
# COMPACT_ATOMS: atom_id res chain seq x y z
N MET A 1 7.60 -16.09 -11.50
CA MET A 1 6.86 -17.33 -11.15
C MET A 1 5.85 -17.09 -10.03
N THR A 2 6.17 -16.24 -9.05
CA THR A 2 5.43 -16.09 -7.76
C THR A 2 3.98 -15.58 -7.86
N LEU A 3 3.66 -14.60 -8.71
CA LEU A 3 2.27 -14.06 -8.80
C LEU A 3 1.24 -15.10 -9.26
N ARG A 4 1.65 -16.07 -10.10
CA ARG A 4 0.77 -17.12 -10.61
C ARG A 4 0.35 -18.14 -9.55
N MET A 5 0.92 -18.08 -8.34
CA MET A 5 0.46 -18.87 -7.19
C MET A 5 -0.81 -18.27 -6.55
N PHE A 6 -1.08 -16.99 -6.78
CA PHE A 6 -2.17 -16.25 -6.13
C PHE A 6 -3.27 -15.78 -7.11
N TRP A 7 -2.93 -15.61 -8.39
CA TRP A 7 -3.87 -15.16 -9.43
C TRP A 7 -3.81 -16.04 -10.67
N THR A 8 -4.89 -16.01 -11.46
CA THR A 8 -4.98 -16.75 -12.72
C THR A 8 -3.91 -16.30 -13.71
N ARG A 9 -3.54 -17.19 -14.65
CA ARG A 9 -2.50 -16.90 -15.64
C ARG A 9 -2.86 -15.71 -16.50
N GLU A 10 -4.12 -15.66 -16.93
CA GLU A 10 -4.69 -14.62 -17.78
C GLU A 10 -4.55 -13.25 -17.11
N LYS A 11 -4.85 -13.16 -15.81
CA LYS A 11 -4.74 -11.92 -15.05
C LYS A 11 -3.29 -11.45 -14.90
N VAL A 12 -2.39 -12.38 -14.56
CA VAL A 12 -0.96 -12.06 -14.42
C VAL A 12 -0.37 -11.63 -15.76
N ASP A 13 -0.76 -12.28 -16.85
CA ASP A 13 -0.25 -11.97 -18.18
C ASP A 13 -0.81 -10.65 -18.72
N ALA A 14 -2.07 -10.32 -18.41
CA ALA A 14 -2.65 -9.00 -18.67
C ALA A 14 -1.88 -7.90 -17.94
N TRP A 15 -1.58 -8.06 -16.65
CA TRP A 15 -0.76 -7.11 -15.89
C TRP A 15 0.65 -6.96 -16.48
N LYS A 16 1.30 -8.09 -16.78
CA LYS A 16 2.64 -8.09 -17.38
C LYS A 16 2.66 -7.35 -18.72
N LYS A 17 1.65 -7.58 -19.56
CA LYS A 17 1.54 -6.92 -20.86
C LYS A 17 1.54 -5.40 -20.72
N GLN A 18 0.80 -4.86 -19.74
CA GLN A 18 0.73 -3.41 -19.51
C GLN A 18 2.07 -2.79 -19.05
N VAL A 19 2.93 -3.56 -18.39
CA VAL A 19 4.22 -3.03 -17.86
C VAL A 19 5.44 -3.41 -18.69
N SER A 20 5.31 -4.34 -19.64
CA SER A 20 6.43 -4.86 -20.45
C SER A 20 6.57 -4.18 -21.81
N ASP A 21 5.70 -3.21 -22.12
CA ASP A 21 5.74 -2.45 -23.38
C ASP A 21 7.05 -1.61 -23.46
N PRO A 22 7.68 -1.46 -24.64
CA PRO A 22 8.88 -0.64 -24.83
C PRO A 22 8.75 0.82 -24.35
N ASP A 23 7.55 1.41 -24.37
CA ASP A 23 7.28 2.76 -23.81
C ASP A 23 7.09 2.74 -22.27
N ARG A 24 7.22 1.56 -21.65
CA ARG A 24 7.25 1.29 -20.20
C ARG A 24 6.05 1.88 -19.43
N THR A 25 6.34 2.61 -18.35
CA THR A 25 5.41 3.16 -17.36
C THR A 25 5.00 4.60 -17.66
N GLN A 26 5.46 5.18 -18.77
CA GLN A 26 5.24 6.59 -19.12
C GLN A 26 4.08 6.80 -20.10
N THR A 27 3.19 5.82 -20.20
CA THR A 27 1.96 5.92 -20.99
C THR A 27 0.90 6.72 -20.24
N CYS A 28 0.07 7.47 -20.96
CA CYS A 28 -1.04 8.24 -20.36
C CYS A 28 -2.01 7.35 -19.57
N SER A 29 -2.23 6.12 -20.04
CA SER A 29 -3.08 5.13 -19.35
C SER A 29 -2.49 4.60 -18.03
N ASN A 30 -1.23 4.93 -17.69
CA ASN A 30 -0.61 4.66 -16.40
C ASN A 30 -0.52 5.91 -15.51
N MET A 31 -1.02 7.06 -15.96
CA MET A 31 -0.96 8.31 -15.21
C MET A 31 -2.34 8.74 -14.71
N MET A 32 -2.38 9.32 -13.51
CA MET A 32 -3.57 9.95 -12.95
C MET A 32 -3.20 11.29 -12.36
N CYS A 33 -3.99 12.32 -12.67
CA CYS A 33 -3.84 13.63 -12.08
C CYS A 33 -4.61 13.69 -10.76
N MET A 34 -3.96 14.18 -9.70
CA MET A 34 -4.55 14.33 -8.38
C MET A 34 -4.08 15.65 -7.76
N VAL A 35 -4.90 16.25 -6.90
CA VAL A 35 -4.44 17.35 -6.04
C VAL A 35 -3.40 16.84 -5.04
N ASN A 36 -2.50 17.70 -4.59
CA ASN A 36 -1.36 17.34 -3.73
C ASN A 36 -1.73 16.47 -2.51
N VAL A 37 -2.87 16.77 -1.86
CA VAL A 37 -3.34 15.99 -0.70
C VAL A 37 -3.78 14.59 -1.12
N ALA A 38 -4.53 14.46 -2.21
CA ALA A 38 -4.97 13.16 -2.73
C ALA A 38 -3.78 12.31 -3.21
N GLN A 39 -2.79 12.91 -3.87
CA GLN A 39 -1.56 12.22 -4.26
C GLN A 39 -0.82 11.64 -3.05
N LYS A 40 -0.58 12.43 -1.99
CA LYS A 40 0.09 11.96 -0.77
C LYS A 40 -0.67 10.82 -0.07
N LEU A 41 -2.00 10.89 -0.09
CA LEU A 41 -2.86 9.83 0.45
C LEU A 41 -2.79 8.56 -0.41
N TRP A 42 -2.71 8.70 -1.74
CA TRP A 42 -2.56 7.61 -2.69
C TRP A 42 -1.24 6.87 -2.50
N GLU A 43 -0.12 7.60 -2.45
CA GLU A 43 1.23 7.04 -2.26
C GLU A 43 1.36 6.23 -0.97
N LYS A 44 0.69 6.67 0.10
CA LYS A 44 0.66 5.98 1.41
C LYS A 44 -0.47 4.95 1.54
N ALA A 45 -1.12 4.58 0.44
CA ALA A 45 -2.26 3.66 0.41
C ALA A 45 -3.34 3.98 1.47
N ARG A 46 -3.69 5.26 1.65
CA ARG A 46 -4.80 5.65 2.53
C ARG A 46 -6.16 5.42 1.91
N PHE A 47 -6.19 5.39 0.58
CA PHE A 47 -7.34 4.95 -0.17
C PHE A 47 -6.89 4.12 -1.37
N ALA A 48 -7.83 3.42 -1.98
CA ALA A 48 -7.63 2.72 -3.23
C ALA A 48 -8.89 2.81 -4.10
N LEU A 49 -8.69 2.63 -5.40
CA LEU A 49 -9.75 2.67 -6.40
C LEU A 49 -9.93 1.25 -6.94
N LYS A 50 -11.11 0.68 -6.74
CA LYS A 50 -11.48 -0.61 -7.30
C LYS A 50 -12.11 -0.39 -8.68
N PRO A 51 -11.49 -0.86 -9.78
CA PRO A 51 -12.11 -0.76 -11.09
C PRO A 51 -13.41 -1.57 -11.15
N LEU A 52 -14.48 -0.99 -11.68
CA LEU A 52 -15.78 -1.64 -11.85
C LEU A 52 -16.02 -2.03 -13.31
N SER A 53 -16.04 -1.05 -14.21
CA SER A 53 -16.25 -1.26 -15.64
C SER A 53 -15.69 -0.10 -16.46
N ILE A 54 -15.38 -0.41 -17.72
CA ILE A 54 -15.11 0.57 -18.77
C ILE A 54 -16.19 0.40 -19.85
N SER A 55 -16.67 1.51 -20.41
CA SER A 55 -17.66 1.49 -21.49
C SER A 55 -17.08 0.88 -22.78
N GLU A 56 -17.95 0.40 -23.66
CA GLU A 56 -17.54 -0.22 -24.93
C GLU A 56 -16.74 0.74 -25.83
N ASP A 57 -17.09 2.02 -25.81
CA ASP A 57 -16.39 3.09 -26.53
C ASP A 57 -15.11 3.57 -25.82
N GLN A 58 -14.78 2.99 -24.66
CA GLN A 58 -13.63 3.33 -23.80
C GLN A 58 -13.60 4.78 -23.30
N LYS A 59 -14.75 5.48 -23.35
CA LYS A 59 -14.85 6.88 -22.93
C LYS A 59 -15.24 7.08 -21.47
N VAL A 60 -15.77 6.05 -20.82
CA VAL A 60 -16.26 6.13 -19.44
C VAL A 60 -15.71 4.96 -18.63
N LEU A 61 -14.96 5.27 -17.58
CA LEU A 61 -14.44 4.31 -16.62
C LEU A 61 -15.06 4.59 -15.26
N THR A 62 -15.71 3.59 -14.68
CA THR A 62 -16.25 3.69 -13.31
C THR A 62 -15.35 2.95 -12.34
N VAL A 63 -15.05 3.61 -11.22
CA VAL A 63 -14.25 3.07 -10.13
C VAL A 63 -14.99 3.26 -8.81
N GLN A 64 -14.78 2.34 -7.88
CA GLN A 64 -15.31 2.45 -6.53
C GLN A 64 -14.19 2.87 -5.58
N PHE A 65 -14.43 3.96 -4.85
CA PHE A 65 -13.50 4.52 -3.89
C PHE A 65 -13.57 3.76 -2.56
N TYR A 66 -12.41 3.51 -1.95
CA TYR A 66 -12.32 2.92 -0.61
C TYR A 66 -11.23 3.60 0.21
N TRP A 67 -11.58 4.14 1.36
CA TRP A 67 -10.61 4.39 2.43
C TRP A 67 -10.08 3.04 2.95
N LEU A 68 -8.76 2.97 3.15
CA LEU A 68 -8.09 1.81 3.70
C LEU A 68 -7.69 2.07 5.15
N SER A 69 -7.94 1.08 6.01
CA SER A 69 -7.52 1.13 7.41
C SER A 69 -6.00 1.20 7.50
N ARG A 70 -5.51 2.08 8.38
CA ARG A 70 -4.09 2.14 8.72
C ARG A 70 -3.76 1.00 9.68
N HIS A 71 -2.72 0.24 9.35
CA HIS A 71 -2.13 -0.73 10.25
C HIS A 71 -0.76 -0.23 10.70
N SER A 72 -0.40 -0.47 11.95
CA SER A 72 0.98 -0.27 12.39
C SER A 72 1.85 -1.32 11.74
N TYR A 73 3.03 -0.89 11.28
CA TYR A 73 4.02 -1.84 10.79
C TYR A 73 4.38 -2.84 11.88
N SER A 74 4.54 -4.10 11.48
CA SER A 74 5.07 -5.14 12.35
C SER A 74 5.93 -6.08 11.54
N ARG A 75 7.18 -6.29 11.98
CA ARG A 75 8.11 -7.24 11.37
C ARG A 75 7.61 -8.68 11.43
N ARG A 76 6.81 -9.01 12.45
CA ARG A 76 6.27 -10.35 12.68
C ARG A 76 4.75 -10.28 12.79
N MET A 77 4.07 -11.15 12.08
CA MET A 77 2.61 -11.31 12.18
C MET A 77 2.29 -12.78 12.45
N PRO A 78 1.43 -13.09 13.43
CA PRO A 78 1.01 -14.47 13.65
C PRO A 78 0.32 -15.02 12.40
N ALA A 79 0.78 -16.16 11.88
CA ALA A 79 0.23 -16.77 10.66
C ALA A 79 -1.26 -17.13 10.78
N ILE A 80 -1.77 -17.31 12.01
CA ILE A 80 -3.18 -17.62 12.30
C ILE A 80 -4.08 -16.39 12.34
N LYS A 81 -3.51 -15.17 12.39
CA LYS A 81 -4.29 -13.94 12.56
C LYS A 81 -4.74 -13.45 11.19
N THR A 82 -5.96 -13.78 10.80
CA THR A 82 -6.57 -13.24 9.59
C THR A 82 -6.87 -11.74 9.78
N PRO A 83 -6.44 -10.87 8.86
CA PRO A 83 -6.86 -9.47 8.88
C PRO A 83 -8.37 -9.35 8.77
N GLY A 84 -8.97 -8.44 9.55
CA GLY A 84 -10.40 -8.14 9.41
C GLY A 84 -10.73 -7.56 8.04
N PRO A 85 -12.01 -7.64 7.60
CA PRO A 85 -12.43 -7.01 6.36
C PRO A 85 -12.24 -5.50 6.43
N PHE A 86 -11.94 -4.88 5.28
CA PHE A 86 -11.91 -3.42 5.20
C PHE A 86 -13.33 -2.87 5.45
N PRO A 87 -13.50 -1.94 6.40
CA PRO A 87 -14.79 -1.35 6.70
C PRO A 87 -15.34 -0.59 5.47
N GLY A 88 -16.58 -0.91 5.10
CA GLY A 88 -17.20 -0.44 3.87
C GLY A 88 -17.71 1.00 3.89
N ASN A 89 -17.77 1.66 5.05
CA ASN A 89 -18.44 2.96 5.25
C ASN A 89 -17.52 4.04 5.83
N LEU A 90 -16.20 3.86 5.79
CA LEU A 90 -15.26 4.88 6.24
C LEU A 90 -15.46 6.17 5.42
N SER A 91 -15.38 7.33 6.08
CA SER A 91 -15.51 8.65 5.44
C SER A 91 -14.24 9.49 5.53
N SER A 92 -13.14 8.88 5.97
CA SER A 92 -11.88 9.55 6.25
C SER A 92 -10.75 8.56 6.49
N SER A 93 -9.52 9.04 6.38
CA SER A 93 -8.35 8.38 6.99
C SER A 93 -8.25 8.71 8.48
N THR A 94 -8.03 7.70 9.32
CA THR A 94 -7.97 7.83 10.79
C THR A 94 -6.68 7.30 11.40
N VAL A 95 -6.24 7.90 12.50
CA VAL A 95 -5.06 7.50 13.30
C VAL A 95 -5.43 7.57 14.75
N ASN A 96 -5.24 6.49 15.52
CA ASN A 96 -5.55 6.47 16.95
C ASN A 96 -6.99 6.96 17.27
N GLY A 97 -7.93 6.72 16.36
CA GLY A 97 -9.33 7.18 16.46
C GLY A 97 -9.59 8.60 15.94
N GLU A 98 -8.57 9.38 15.59
CA GLU A 98 -8.70 10.75 15.12
C GLU A 98 -8.69 10.84 13.59
N HIS A 99 -9.52 11.73 13.03
CA HIS A 99 -9.57 11.98 11.59
C HIS A 99 -8.38 12.83 11.14
N ILE A 100 -7.53 12.27 10.27
CA ILE A 100 -6.35 12.99 9.75
C ILE A 100 -6.55 13.57 8.35
N ALA A 101 -7.47 13.03 7.57
CA ALA A 101 -7.76 13.52 6.22
C ALA A 101 -9.15 13.11 5.75
N LYS A 102 -9.77 13.99 4.95
CA LYS A 102 -11.03 13.77 4.23
C LYS A 102 -10.86 14.28 2.81
N LEU A 103 -11.57 13.66 1.87
CA LEU A 103 -11.72 14.14 0.51
C LEU A 103 -13.20 14.47 0.29
N PHE A 104 -13.46 15.46 -0.55
CA PHE A 104 -14.81 15.95 -0.81
C PHE A 104 -15.08 15.94 -2.31
N ASN A 105 -16.31 15.57 -2.68
CA ASN A 105 -16.86 15.90 -3.97
C ASN A 105 -17.27 17.37 -3.94
N ILE A 106 -16.56 18.20 -4.71
CA ILE A 106 -16.77 19.65 -4.73
C ILE A 106 -18.14 20.02 -5.34
N ALA A 107 -18.62 19.25 -6.32
CA ALA A 107 -19.87 19.56 -7.00
C ALA A 107 -21.10 19.32 -6.10
N THR A 108 -21.05 18.29 -5.25
CA THR A 108 -22.15 17.94 -4.34
C THR A 108 -21.95 18.44 -2.91
N ASP A 109 -20.78 18.99 -2.59
CA ASP A 109 -20.35 19.37 -1.24
C ASP A 109 -20.47 18.21 -0.21
N THR A 110 -20.21 16.99 -0.67
CA THR A 110 -20.28 15.78 0.17
C THR A 110 -18.91 15.15 0.37
N LYS A 111 -18.71 14.55 1.54
CA LYS A 111 -17.50 13.76 1.84
C LYS A 111 -17.48 12.51 0.97
N LEU A 112 -16.30 12.16 0.45
CA LEU A 112 -16.09 10.87 -0.19
C LEU A 112 -15.99 9.77 0.87
N CYS A 113 -16.89 8.81 0.76
CA CYS A 113 -16.99 7.63 1.60
C CYS A 113 -16.51 6.38 0.85
N SER A 114 -16.06 5.37 1.59
CA SER A 114 -15.87 4.03 1.05
C SER A 114 -17.17 3.54 0.43
N GLY A 115 -17.07 2.96 -0.76
CA GLY A 115 -18.20 2.53 -1.56
C GLY A 115 -18.68 3.56 -2.59
N ASP A 116 -18.29 4.83 -2.49
CA ASP A 116 -18.67 5.85 -3.46
C ASP A 116 -18.12 5.52 -4.85
N VAL A 117 -18.93 5.78 -5.88
CA VAL A 117 -18.54 5.56 -7.28
C VAL A 117 -18.06 6.87 -7.88
N ILE A 118 -16.87 6.82 -8.50
CA ILE A 118 -16.26 7.92 -9.23
C ILE A 118 -16.20 7.53 -10.70
N THR A 119 -16.52 8.48 -11.58
CA THR A 119 -16.47 8.30 -13.02
C THR A 119 -15.31 9.10 -13.60
N PHE A 120 -14.49 8.45 -14.43
CA PHE A 120 -13.50 9.10 -15.28
C PHE A 120 -13.99 9.10 -16.71
N GLU A 121 -13.88 10.25 -17.37
CA GLU A 121 -14.40 10.46 -18.71
C GLU A 121 -13.32 10.99 -19.65
N THR A 122 -13.35 10.55 -20.90
CA THR A 122 -12.54 11.12 -21.99
C THR A 122 -13.37 11.25 -23.25
N ASN A 123 -13.13 12.32 -24.02
CA ASN A 123 -13.73 12.47 -25.34
C ASN A 123 -12.90 11.80 -26.44
N ASP A 124 -11.64 11.50 -26.14
CA ASP A 124 -10.64 10.98 -27.08
C ASP A 124 -9.91 9.78 -26.45
N PRO A 125 -10.47 8.56 -26.56
CA PRO A 125 -9.90 7.37 -25.94
C PRO A 125 -8.57 6.92 -26.58
N ILE A 126 -8.18 7.50 -27.72
CA ILE A 126 -6.93 7.14 -28.42
C ILE A 126 -5.80 8.09 -28.00
N GLY A 127 -6.01 9.41 -28.12
CA GLY A 127 -5.00 10.41 -27.75
C GLY A 127 -4.93 10.68 -26.24
N HIS A 128 -6.05 10.54 -25.54
CA HIS A 128 -6.19 10.77 -24.10
C HIS A 128 -6.90 9.58 -23.43
N PRO A 129 -6.28 8.38 -23.46
CA PRO A 129 -6.89 7.18 -22.91
C PRO A 129 -7.12 7.32 -21.41
N LEU A 130 -8.19 6.71 -20.92
CA LEU A 130 -8.42 6.55 -19.50
C LEU A 130 -7.38 5.61 -18.86
N PRO A 131 -7.21 5.65 -17.53
CA PRO A 131 -6.34 4.71 -16.84
C PRO A 131 -6.69 3.25 -17.18
N SER A 132 -5.67 2.42 -17.42
CA SER A 132 -5.87 1.00 -17.73
C SER A 132 -6.60 0.27 -16.59
N MET A 133 -7.65 -0.47 -16.95
CA MET A 133 -8.40 -1.32 -16.03
C MET A 133 -7.49 -2.35 -15.35
N GLU A 134 -6.57 -2.94 -16.10
CA GLU A 134 -5.63 -3.94 -15.63
C GLU A 134 -4.65 -3.34 -14.61
N LEU A 135 -4.08 -2.18 -14.91
CA LEU A 135 -3.16 -1.47 -14.01
C LEU A 135 -3.87 -0.99 -12.75
N LEU A 136 -5.08 -0.43 -12.87
CA LEU A 136 -5.89 -0.09 -11.69
C LEU A 136 -6.25 -1.32 -10.87
N ASN A 137 -6.51 -2.47 -11.50
CA ASN A 137 -6.78 -3.71 -10.77
C ASN A 137 -5.56 -4.20 -10.01
N MET A 138 -4.38 -4.10 -10.61
CA MET A 138 -3.11 -4.38 -9.94
C MET A 138 -2.90 -3.43 -8.76
N GLN A 139 -3.08 -2.13 -8.97
CA GLN A 139 -2.90 -1.11 -7.95
C GLN A 139 -3.88 -1.28 -6.78
N TRP A 140 -5.13 -1.62 -7.07
CA TRP A 140 -6.15 -1.96 -6.05
C TRP A 140 -5.67 -3.06 -5.11
N VAL A 141 -5.05 -4.11 -5.66
CA VAL A 141 -4.49 -5.21 -4.87
C VAL A 141 -3.28 -4.74 -4.07
N LEU A 142 -2.33 -4.05 -4.72
CA LEU A 142 -1.09 -3.60 -4.09
C LEU A 142 -1.33 -2.60 -2.96
N HIS A 143 -2.22 -1.63 -3.13
CA HIS A 143 -2.58 -0.68 -2.07
C HIS A 143 -3.16 -1.37 -0.85
N ARG A 144 -3.98 -2.41 -1.03
CA ARG A 144 -4.52 -3.16 0.11
C ARG A 144 -3.44 -3.91 0.86
N VAL A 145 -2.49 -4.52 0.15
CA VAL A 145 -1.34 -5.18 0.77
C VAL A 145 -0.45 -4.15 1.50
N LEU A 146 -0.20 -3.00 0.88
CA LEU A 146 0.60 -1.91 1.43
C LEU A 146 -0.04 -1.31 2.70
N ALA A 147 -1.37 -1.12 2.69
CA ALA A 147 -2.11 -0.64 3.86
C ALA A 147 -2.09 -1.66 5.00
N LEU A 148 -2.27 -2.96 4.69
CA LEU A 148 -2.25 -4.05 5.68
C LEU A 148 -0.88 -4.26 6.31
N SER A 149 0.20 -4.10 5.56
CA SER A 149 1.55 -4.27 6.09
C SER A 149 1.98 -3.13 7.01
N GLY A 150 1.32 -1.97 6.92
CA GLY A 150 1.67 -0.77 7.69
C GLY A 150 3.01 -0.13 7.30
N VAL A 151 3.71 -0.69 6.30
CA VAL A 151 5.08 -0.29 5.94
C VAL A 151 5.15 1.15 5.41
N ALA A 152 4.05 1.69 4.89
CA ALA A 152 3.97 3.08 4.43
C ALA A 152 4.16 4.12 5.55
N ASP A 153 4.12 3.70 6.81
CA ASP A 153 4.34 4.52 8.01
C ASP A 153 5.54 4.07 8.85
N ALA A 154 6.26 3.02 8.43
CA ALA A 154 7.43 2.54 9.15
C ALA A 154 8.56 3.57 9.03
N THR A 155 9.33 3.74 10.10
CA THR A 155 10.58 4.52 10.03
C THR A 155 11.70 3.68 9.42
N ASP A 156 12.81 4.32 9.06
CA ASP A 156 13.97 3.57 8.57
C ASP A 156 14.47 2.58 9.64
N GLU A 157 14.42 2.97 10.92
CA GLU A 157 14.79 2.09 12.04
C GLU A 157 13.87 0.86 12.15
N ASP A 158 12.57 0.99 11.86
CA ASP A 158 11.64 -0.15 11.86
C ASP A 158 12.00 -1.19 10.79
N LEU A 159 12.61 -0.74 9.68
CA LEU A 159 12.96 -1.56 8.52
C LEU A 159 14.40 -2.12 8.58
N GLU A 160 15.26 -1.60 9.47
CA GLU A 160 16.64 -2.06 9.64
C GLU A 160 16.70 -3.55 10.02
N SER A 161 17.39 -4.37 9.25
CA SER A 161 17.55 -5.79 9.61
C SER A 161 18.27 -5.91 10.96
N GLU A 162 18.03 -7.00 11.71
CA GLU A 162 18.73 -7.21 12.99
C GLU A 162 20.26 -7.22 12.80
N SER A 163 20.74 -7.73 11.66
CA SER A 163 22.16 -7.71 11.31
C SER A 163 22.69 -6.30 11.04
N ASP A 164 21.92 -5.45 10.36
CA ASP A 164 22.34 -4.07 10.07
C ASP A 164 22.32 -3.21 11.35
N ARG A 165 21.31 -3.43 12.19
CA ARG A 165 21.22 -2.83 13.52
C ARG A 165 22.40 -3.26 14.38
N TYR A 166 22.79 -4.54 14.30
CA TYR A 166 24.02 -5.05 14.91
C TYR A 166 25.29 -4.41 14.36
N LEU A 167 25.45 -4.31 13.06
CA LEU A 167 26.61 -3.65 12.50
C LEU A 167 26.71 -2.16 12.93
N ARG A 168 25.57 -1.46 12.99
CA ARG A 168 25.49 -0.04 13.36
C ARG A 168 25.84 0.20 14.83
N LEU A 169 25.29 -0.58 15.75
CA LEU A 169 25.57 -0.48 17.17
C LEU A 169 27.04 -0.89 17.48
N VAL A 170 27.65 -1.82 16.72
CA VAL A 170 29.08 -2.20 16.87
C VAL A 170 29.96 -1.05 16.38
N SER A 171 29.62 -0.50 15.21
CA SER A 171 30.38 0.60 14.61
C SER A 171 30.29 1.90 15.41
N SER A 172 29.22 2.09 16.18
CA SER A 172 29.02 3.27 17.04
C SER A 172 29.55 3.10 18.47
N GLY A 173 30.13 1.94 18.81
CA GLY A 173 30.69 1.66 20.14
C GLY A 173 29.62 1.56 21.24
N GLN A 174 28.37 1.29 20.87
CA GLN A 174 27.23 1.19 21.80
C GLN A 174 26.89 -0.26 22.19
N TYR A 175 27.63 -1.26 21.70
CA TYR A 175 27.59 -2.60 22.29
C TYR A 175 28.52 -2.68 23.49
N GLN A 176 27.93 -3.00 24.63
CA GLN A 176 28.64 -3.54 25.77
C GLN A 176 28.37 -5.04 25.77
N GLU A 177 29.43 -5.83 25.64
CA GLU A 177 29.37 -7.27 25.82
C GLU A 177 29.12 -7.50 27.32
N ASP A 178 27.92 -7.94 27.69
CA ASP A 178 27.67 -8.44 29.04
C ASP A 178 28.43 -9.77 29.17
N THR A 179 29.71 -9.69 29.53
CA THR A 179 30.48 -10.85 29.98
C THR A 179 29.95 -11.22 31.36
N ASP A 180 29.03 -12.18 31.41
CA ASP A 180 28.77 -12.96 32.62
C ASP A 180 30.10 -13.64 33.00
N SER A 181 30.78 -13.05 33.98
CA SER A 181 31.98 -13.60 34.61
C SER A 181 31.53 -14.71 35.56
N ASP A 182 31.49 -15.95 35.07
CA ASP A 182 31.47 -17.14 35.92
C ASP A 182 32.69 -17.08 36.84
N THR A 183 32.46 -16.60 38.06
CA THR A 183 33.45 -16.60 39.14
C THR A 183 33.20 -17.89 39.91
N GLU A 184 33.88 -18.97 39.53
CA GLU A 184 33.92 -20.18 40.35
C GLU A 184 34.71 -19.85 41.62
N GLU A 185 34.00 -19.76 42.74
CA GLU A 185 34.59 -19.60 44.07
C GLU A 185 35.40 -20.86 44.43
N GLU A 186 36.68 -20.65 44.74
CA GLU A 186 37.54 -21.66 45.35
C GLU A 186 37.03 -21.97 46.77
N GLU A 187 36.53 -23.19 47.00
CA GLU A 187 36.41 -23.74 48.35
C GLU A 187 37.67 -24.55 48.68
N GLU A 188 38.58 -23.93 49.43
CA GLU A 188 39.53 -24.62 50.30
C GLU A 188 38.75 -25.26 51.47
N GLU A 189 38.83 -26.57 51.66
CA GLU A 189 38.69 -27.18 52.99
C GLU A 189 39.68 -28.34 53.19
N GLU A 190 40.21 -28.39 54.41
CA GLU A 190 41.36 -29.14 54.96
C GLU A 190 41.32 -30.68 54.86
#